data_AF-A0A397YUP7-F1
#
_entry.id   AF-A0A397YUP7-F1
#
_cell.length_a   1.000
_cell.length_b   1.000
_cell.length_c   1.000
_cell.angle_alpha   90.00
_cell.angle_beta   90.00
_cell.angle_gamma   90.00
#
_symmetry.space_group_name_H-M   'P 1'
#
loop_
_entity.id
_entity.type
_entity.pdbx_description
1 polymer ?
#
loop_
_entity_poly.entity_id
_entity_poly.type
_entity_poly.pdbx_seq_one_letter_code
_entity_poly.pdbx_strand_id
1 'polypeptide(L)'
;MKLPRGFITILALYVFIHHMEALEVGGPTQELINSICAETVDYELCKEIIHKHLDTKTMNLFDLTHLIFRIATEHASDTYVFIGNILREHPDPEETTGLNTCLTAYTDETSTFLKVRHEFCQEDYERMIIDILSTRKILKRCRTDFQIPLNKKKLLIEKGRVMKILINMSAVSGYMVKNGNGYLLSSVVTEPCFFNDVDQDS
;
A
#
# COMPACT_ATOMS: atom_id res chain seq x y z
N MET A 1 19.30 30.25 52.72
CA MET A 1 19.87 29.20 51.84
C MET A 1 19.80 29.70 50.40
N LYS A 2 20.93 30.08 49.81
CA LYS A 2 21.02 30.51 48.40
C LYS A 2 21.36 29.27 47.58
N LEU A 3 20.43 28.81 46.74
CA LEU A 3 20.70 27.75 45.79
C LEU A 3 21.84 28.20 44.86
N PRO A 4 22.87 27.37 44.62
CA PRO A 4 23.95 27.72 43.69
C PRO A 4 23.38 27.88 42.28
N ARG A 5 23.68 29.04 41.69
CA ARG A 5 23.22 29.53 40.37
C ARG A 5 23.52 28.57 39.21
N GLY A 6 24.39 27.58 39.40
CA GLY A 6 24.79 26.59 38.40
C GLY A 6 23.89 25.36 38.27
N PHE A 7 23.00 25.07 39.23
CA PHE A 7 22.12 23.90 39.14
C PHE A 7 20.89 24.16 38.25
N ILE A 8 20.41 25.40 38.16
CA ILE A 8 19.24 25.76 37.34
C ILE A 8 19.58 25.69 35.84
N THR A 9 20.82 26.01 35.45
CA THR A 9 21.28 25.93 34.05
C THR A 9 21.47 24.50 33.56
N ILE A 10 21.92 23.59 34.43
CA ILE A 10 22.09 22.16 34.07
C ILE A 10 20.72 21.49 33.90
N LEU A 11 19.74 21.84 34.73
CA LEU A 11 18.37 21.29 34.61
C LEU A 11 17.66 21.82 33.37
N ALA A 12 17.86 23.10 33.01
CA ALA A 12 17.32 23.66 31.76
C ALA A 12 17.95 22.99 30.52
N LEU A 13 19.24 22.67 30.54
CA LEU A 13 19.89 21.90 29.46
C LEU A 13 19.34 20.47 29.36
N TYR A 14 19.06 19.79 30.48
CA TYR A 14 18.42 18.47 30.46
C TYR A 14 16.99 18.49 29.91
N VAL A 15 16.21 19.54 30.20
CA VAL A 15 14.86 19.72 29.65
C VAL A 15 14.89 20.05 28.15
N PHE A 16 15.89 20.82 27.68
CA PHE A 16 16.08 21.09 26.25
C PHE A 16 16.60 19.87 25.47
N ILE A 17 17.39 18.98 26.09
CA ILE A 17 17.85 17.72 25.46
C ILE A 17 16.67 16.73 25.33
N HIS A 18 15.76 16.67 26.30
CA HIS A 18 14.56 15.81 26.24
C HIS A 18 13.40 16.36 25.39
N HIS A 19 13.52 17.55 24.78
CA HIS A 19 12.52 18.09 23.85
C HIS A 19 12.96 18.02 22.37
N MET A 20 14.11 17.42 22.08
CA MET A 20 14.55 17.13 20.71
C MET A 20 14.24 15.67 20.33
N GLU A 21 13.13 15.12 20.81
CA GLU A 21 12.52 13.90 20.28
C GLU A 21 11.24 14.28 19.53
N ALA A 22 11.41 14.71 18.27
CA ALA A 22 10.45 14.59 17.16
C ALA A 22 10.82 15.53 16.00
N LEU A 23 12.04 15.41 15.47
CA LEU A 23 12.28 15.68 14.06
C LEU A 23 12.71 14.35 13.44
N GLU A 24 11.73 13.47 13.18
CA GLU A 24 11.88 12.59 12.02
C GLU A 24 11.81 13.47 10.77
N VAL A 25 12.92 14.18 10.49
CA VAL A 25 13.25 14.53 9.11
C VAL A 25 13.56 13.19 8.47
N GLY A 26 12.51 12.60 7.92
CA GLY A 26 12.47 11.21 7.57
C GLY A 26 13.64 10.83 6.66
N GLY A 27 14.29 9.70 6.96
CA GLY A 27 15.38 9.20 6.15
C GLY A 27 14.99 8.94 4.69
N PRO A 28 15.92 8.46 3.86
CA PRO A 28 15.70 8.29 2.42
C PRO A 28 14.39 7.56 2.04
N THR A 29 13.96 6.58 2.84
CA THR A 29 12.68 5.87 2.67
C THR A 29 11.47 6.78 2.86
N GLN A 30 11.48 7.66 3.85
CA GLN A 30 10.35 8.56 4.10
C GLN A 30 10.21 9.61 3.00
N GLU A 31 11.32 10.09 2.43
CA GLU A 31 11.29 10.98 1.26
C GLU A 31 10.67 10.29 0.04
N LEU A 32 10.97 9.00 -0.18
CA LEU A 32 10.33 8.20 -1.21
C LEU A 32 8.83 8.02 -0.95
N ILE A 33 8.45 7.71 0.30
CA ILE A 33 7.04 7.59 0.71
C ILE A 33 6.29 8.89 0.45
N ASN A 34 6.86 10.02 0.88
CA ASN A 34 6.26 11.33 0.67
C ASN A 34 6.08 11.62 -0.83
N SER A 35 7.06 11.26 -1.65
CA SER A 35 7.01 11.42 -3.11
C SER A 35 5.92 10.57 -3.76
N ILE A 36 5.78 9.31 -3.34
CA ILE A 36 4.73 8.40 -3.83
C ILE A 36 3.34 8.89 -3.40
N CYS A 37 3.20 9.34 -2.16
CA CYS A 37 1.91 9.75 -1.61
C CYS A 37 1.46 11.14 -2.06
N ALA A 38 2.36 12.01 -2.51
CA ALA A 38 2.02 13.36 -2.98
C ALA A 38 1.00 13.38 -4.13
N GLU A 39 0.99 12.33 -4.97
CA GLU A 39 0.10 12.18 -6.12
C GLU A 39 -1.20 11.42 -5.77
N THR A 40 -1.42 11.10 -4.49
CA THR A 40 -2.62 10.40 -4.02
C THR A 40 -3.65 11.38 -3.47
N VAL A 41 -4.94 11.08 -3.66
CA VAL A 41 -6.05 11.92 -3.16
C VAL A 41 -6.09 11.97 -1.63
N ASP A 42 -5.56 10.94 -0.98
CA ASP A 42 -5.54 10.81 0.47
C ASP A 42 -4.12 10.52 0.95
N TYR A 43 -3.36 11.60 1.10
CA TYR A 43 -1.95 11.57 1.45
C TYR A 43 -1.69 10.87 2.80
N GLU A 44 -2.52 11.14 3.81
CA GLU A 44 -2.33 10.56 5.14
C GLU A 44 -2.64 9.06 5.15
N LEU A 45 -3.73 8.63 4.50
CA LEU A 45 -4.04 7.22 4.37
C LEU A 45 -2.99 6.48 3.54
N CYS A 46 -2.44 7.11 2.49
CA CYS A 46 -1.33 6.53 1.72
C CYS A 46 -0.10 6.23 2.59
N LYS A 47 0.33 7.19 3.42
CA LYS A 47 1.45 6.97 4.36
C LYS A 47 1.13 5.88 5.36
N GLU A 48 -0.06 5.94 5.96
CA GLU A 48 -0.51 4.96 6.98
C GLU A 48 -0.46 3.53 6.43
N ILE A 49 -0.92 3.33 5.20
CA ILE A 49 -0.87 2.02 4.52
C ILE A 49 0.58 1.52 4.43
N ILE A 50 1.53 2.36 3.98
CA ILE A 50 2.93 1.93 3.86
C ILE A 50 3.53 1.65 5.25
N HIS A 51 3.37 2.59 6.18
CA HIS A 51 3.97 2.51 7.52
C HIS A 51 3.51 1.27 8.29
N LYS A 52 2.26 0.84 8.12
CA LYS A 52 1.74 -0.42 8.70
C LYS A 52 2.48 -1.67 8.26
N HIS A 53 3.18 -1.62 7.13
CA HIS A 53 3.88 -2.76 6.53
C HIS A 53 5.40 -2.56 6.45
N LEU A 54 5.95 -1.52 7.09
CA LEU A 54 7.40 -1.30 7.17
C LEU A 54 8.00 -2.04 8.35
N ASP A 55 8.90 -2.99 8.07
CA ASP A 55 9.62 -3.76 9.09
C ASP A 55 10.89 -3.05 9.60
N THR A 56 10.86 -1.72 9.76
CA THR A 56 11.95 -0.86 10.32
C THR A 56 13.25 -0.71 9.51
N LYS A 57 13.41 -1.39 8.38
CA LYS A 57 14.57 -1.20 7.47
C LYS A 57 14.39 0.00 6.54
N THR A 58 15.50 0.67 6.21
CA THR A 58 15.55 1.61 5.08
C THR A 58 15.29 0.84 3.78
N MET A 59 14.19 1.15 3.10
CA MET A 59 13.84 0.61 1.79
C MET A 59 14.29 1.56 0.67
N ASN A 60 14.85 1.00 -0.40
CA ASN A 60 15.06 1.73 -1.65
C ASN A 60 13.75 1.77 -2.47
N LEU A 61 13.78 2.45 -3.62
CA LEU A 61 12.60 2.58 -4.48
C LEU A 61 12.10 1.22 -5.03
N PHE A 62 12.99 0.28 -5.33
CA PHE A 62 12.62 -1.05 -5.82
C PHE A 62 11.88 -1.85 -4.74
N ASP A 63 12.45 -1.90 -3.54
CA ASP A 63 11.86 -2.61 -2.39
C ASP A 63 10.49 -2.01 -2.04
N LEU A 64 10.38 -0.68 -2.04
CA LEU A 64 9.14 0.02 -1.73
C LEU A 64 8.08 -0.20 -2.81
N THR A 65 8.46 -0.18 -4.08
CA THR A 65 7.54 -0.49 -5.21
C THR A 65 7.03 -1.93 -5.11
N HIS A 66 7.92 -2.89 -4.86
CA HIS A 66 7.53 -4.30 -4.68
C HIS A 66 6.60 -4.47 -3.46
N LEU A 67 6.89 -3.81 -2.34
CA LEU A 67 6.02 -3.80 -1.16
C LEU A 67 4.62 -3.29 -1.50
N ILE A 68 4.51 -2.18 -2.23
CA ILE A 68 3.21 -1.60 -2.63
C ILE A 68 2.41 -2.60 -3.48
N PHE A 69 3.05 -3.30 -4.43
CA PHE A 69 2.37 -4.31 -5.23
C PHE A 69 1.92 -5.52 -4.40
N ARG A 70 2.71 -5.93 -3.41
CA ARG A 70 2.31 -6.97 -2.45
C ARG A 70 1.07 -6.55 -1.67
N ILE A 71 1.08 -5.36 -1.06
CA ILE A 71 -0.06 -4.83 -0.28
C ILE A 71 -1.31 -4.73 -1.17
N ALA A 72 -1.16 -4.30 -2.42
CA ALA A 72 -2.27 -4.26 -3.39
C ALA A 72 -2.87 -5.65 -3.66
N THR A 73 -2.01 -6.65 -3.83
CA THR A 73 -2.41 -8.05 -4.04
C THR A 73 -3.17 -8.60 -2.82
N GLU A 74 -2.59 -8.44 -1.63
CA GLU A 74 -3.16 -8.90 -0.36
C GLU A 74 -4.50 -8.23 -0.09
N HIS A 75 -4.59 -6.91 -0.23
CA HIS A 75 -5.83 -6.17 -0.03
C HIS A 75 -6.94 -6.57 -1.02
N ALA A 76 -6.58 -6.85 -2.28
CA ALA A 76 -7.53 -7.34 -3.27
C ALA A 76 -8.07 -8.73 -2.90
N SER A 77 -7.19 -9.65 -2.49
CA SER A 77 -7.53 -11.00 -2.03
C SER A 77 -8.42 -10.96 -0.77
N ASP A 78 -8.04 -10.16 0.23
CA ASP A 78 -8.83 -9.98 1.46
C ASP A 78 -10.22 -9.40 1.18
N THR A 79 -10.32 -8.53 0.18
CA THR A 79 -11.59 -7.95 -0.23
C THR A 79 -12.46 -8.97 -0.98
N TYR A 80 -11.87 -9.82 -1.82
CA TYR A 80 -12.55 -10.98 -2.41
C TYR A 80 -13.14 -11.89 -1.32
N VAL A 81 -12.35 -12.25 -0.31
CA VAL A 81 -12.82 -13.09 0.82
C VAL A 81 -13.96 -12.41 1.57
N PHE A 82 -13.83 -11.10 1.83
CA PHE A 82 -14.88 -10.32 2.48
C PHE A 82 -16.21 -10.34 1.70
N ILE A 83 -16.17 -10.15 0.37
CA ILE A 83 -17.36 -10.20 -0.49
C ILE A 83 -17.97 -11.61 -0.51
N GLY A 84 -17.13 -12.64 -0.61
CA GLY A 84 -17.57 -14.04 -0.54
C GLY A 84 -18.29 -14.38 0.76
N ASN A 85 -17.84 -13.81 1.89
CA ASN A 85 -18.52 -13.99 3.17
C ASN A 85 -19.90 -13.30 3.19
N ILE A 86 -20.04 -12.11 2.59
CA ILE A 86 -21.36 -11.45 2.48
C ILE A 86 -22.32 -12.32 1.67
N LEU A 87 -21.87 -12.84 0.51
CA LEU A 87 -22.67 -13.72 -0.36
C LEU A 87 -23.18 -14.97 0.36
N ARG A 88 -22.37 -15.56 1.24
CA ARG A 88 -22.76 -16.73 2.04
C ARG A 88 -23.79 -16.42 3.12
N GLU A 89 -23.76 -15.20 3.65
CA GLU A 89 -24.65 -14.74 4.72
C GLU A 89 -26.01 -14.23 4.18
N HIS A 90 -26.07 -13.71 2.94
CA HIS A 90 -27.25 -12.99 2.40
C HIS A 90 -27.59 -13.45 0.96
N PRO A 91 -28.52 -14.41 0.78
CA PRO A 91 -28.78 -15.03 -0.52
C PRO A 91 -29.82 -14.29 -1.39
N ASP A 92 -30.11 -13.01 -1.14
CA ASP A 92 -31.09 -12.29 -1.95
C ASP A 92 -30.59 -12.13 -3.42
N PRO A 93 -31.45 -12.36 -4.44
CA PRO A 93 -31.00 -12.41 -5.85
C PRO A 93 -30.40 -11.11 -6.39
N GLU A 94 -30.90 -9.94 -5.97
CA GLU A 94 -30.40 -8.64 -6.44
C GLU A 94 -29.04 -8.34 -5.79
N GLU A 95 -28.91 -8.61 -4.50
CA GLU A 95 -27.66 -8.51 -3.75
C GLU A 95 -26.59 -9.44 -4.34
N THR A 96 -27.00 -10.66 -4.70
CA THR A 96 -26.14 -11.70 -5.28
C THR A 96 -25.51 -11.26 -6.59
N THR A 97 -26.26 -10.57 -7.47
CA THR A 97 -25.74 -10.13 -8.77
C THR A 97 -24.68 -9.03 -8.61
N GLY A 98 -24.95 -8.04 -7.76
CA GLY A 98 -24.00 -6.96 -7.48
C GLY A 98 -22.73 -7.48 -6.80
N LEU A 99 -22.88 -8.33 -5.78
CA LEU A 99 -21.76 -8.93 -5.08
C LEU A 99 -20.93 -9.86 -5.98
N ASN A 100 -21.54 -10.66 -6.86
CA ASN A 100 -20.80 -11.49 -7.83
C ASN A 100 -19.98 -10.66 -8.82
N THR A 101 -20.51 -9.51 -9.23
CA THR A 101 -19.78 -8.55 -10.09
C THR A 101 -18.57 -7.99 -9.34
N CYS A 102 -18.73 -7.62 -8.07
CA CYS A 102 -17.64 -7.20 -7.22
C CYS A 102 -16.61 -8.32 -6.99
N LEU A 103 -17.07 -9.54 -6.73
CA LEU A 103 -16.23 -10.72 -6.51
C LEU A 103 -15.33 -10.95 -7.73
N THR A 104 -15.91 -10.95 -8.93
CA THR A 104 -15.18 -11.07 -10.20
C THR A 104 -14.16 -9.94 -10.37
N ALA A 105 -14.55 -8.70 -10.06
CA ALA A 105 -13.64 -7.56 -10.14
C ALA A 105 -12.42 -7.73 -9.22
N TYR A 106 -12.60 -8.17 -7.97
CA TYR A 106 -11.48 -8.38 -7.06
C TYR A 106 -10.63 -9.62 -7.37
N THR A 107 -11.20 -10.64 -8.01
CA THR A 107 -10.44 -11.74 -8.62
C THR A 107 -9.53 -11.22 -9.76
N ASP A 108 -10.09 -10.39 -10.64
CA ASP A 108 -9.35 -9.76 -11.74
C ASP A 108 -8.26 -8.82 -11.22
N GLU A 109 -8.55 -8.02 -10.18
CA GLU A 109 -7.56 -7.16 -9.50
C GLU A 109 -6.40 -7.99 -8.95
N THR A 110 -6.69 -9.05 -8.18
CA THR A 110 -5.67 -9.94 -7.59
C THR A 110 -4.80 -10.54 -8.69
N SER A 111 -5.42 -11.08 -9.75
CA SER A 111 -4.70 -11.68 -10.88
C SER A 111 -3.83 -10.66 -11.61
N THR A 112 -4.33 -9.43 -11.78
CA THR A 112 -3.60 -8.33 -12.43
C THR A 112 -2.41 -7.91 -11.59
N PHE A 113 -2.54 -7.77 -10.28
CA PHE A 113 -1.42 -7.39 -9.42
C PHE A 113 -0.35 -8.48 -9.30
N LEU A 114 -0.73 -9.77 -9.35
CA LEU A 114 0.23 -10.86 -9.49
C LEU A 114 1.02 -10.76 -10.81
N LYS A 115 0.33 -10.41 -11.91
CA LYS A 115 0.97 -10.17 -13.21
C LYS A 115 1.89 -8.95 -13.18
N VAL A 116 1.47 -7.84 -12.57
CA VAL A 116 2.28 -6.63 -12.36
C VAL A 116 3.55 -6.95 -11.58
N ARG A 117 3.46 -7.77 -10.51
CA ARG A 117 4.64 -8.24 -9.78
C ARG A 117 5.59 -9.02 -10.68
N HIS A 118 5.06 -9.96 -11.48
CA HIS A 118 5.88 -10.71 -12.43
C HIS A 118 6.56 -9.80 -13.47
N GLU A 119 5.83 -8.84 -14.04
CA GLU A 119 6.36 -7.89 -15.03
C GLU A 119 7.43 -6.96 -14.43
N PHE A 120 7.23 -6.50 -13.19
CA PHE A 120 8.24 -5.76 -12.44
C PHE A 120 9.54 -6.55 -12.29
N CYS A 121 9.43 -7.84 -11.94
CA CYS A 121 10.57 -8.74 -11.78
C CYS A 121 11.31 -9.06 -13.08
N GLN A 122 10.61 -8.98 -14.22
CA GLN A 122 11.20 -9.14 -15.55
C GLN A 122 11.67 -7.81 -16.15
N GLU A 123 11.58 -6.72 -15.39
CA GLU A 123 11.87 -5.36 -15.84
C GLU A 123 11.01 -4.90 -17.05
N ASP A 124 9.86 -5.54 -17.30
CA ASP A 124 8.89 -5.14 -18.33
C ASP A 124 8.00 -3.99 -17.79
N TYR A 125 8.65 -2.86 -17.48
CA TYR A 125 7.98 -1.72 -16.84
C TYR A 125 6.92 -1.07 -17.73
N GLU A 126 7.05 -1.19 -19.06
CA GLU A 126 6.01 -0.69 -19.98
C GLU A 126 4.71 -1.46 -19.82
N ARG A 127 4.79 -2.80 -19.83
CA ARG A 127 3.62 -3.65 -19.64
C ARG A 127 3.07 -3.55 -18.22
N MET A 128 3.95 -3.53 -17.23
CA MET A 128 3.60 -3.32 -15.82
C MET A 128 2.72 -2.08 -15.64
N ILE A 129 3.10 -0.95 -16.24
CA ILE A 129 2.31 0.29 -16.15
C ILE A 129 0.96 0.16 -16.86
N ILE A 130 0.91 -0.46 -18.03
CA ILE A 130 -0.35 -0.68 -18.76
C ILE A 130 -1.32 -1.50 -17.91
N ASP A 131 -0.83 -2.57 -17.28
CA ASP A 131 -1.61 -3.46 -16.44
C ASP A 131 -2.08 -2.77 -15.16
N ILE A 132 -1.19 -2.04 -14.46
CA ILE A 132 -1.56 -1.22 -13.30
C ILE A 132 -2.68 -0.24 -13.69
N LEU A 133 -2.59 0.45 -14.82
CA LEU A 133 -3.62 1.42 -15.21
C LEU A 133 -4.94 0.75 -15.61
N SER A 134 -4.91 -0.51 -16.05
CA SER A 134 -6.09 -1.29 -16.41
C SER A 134 -6.99 -1.59 -15.18
N THR A 135 -6.39 -1.77 -14.00
CA THR A 135 -7.08 -2.01 -12.71
C THR A 135 -8.12 -0.94 -12.41
N ARG A 136 -7.87 0.33 -12.75
CA ARG A 136 -8.84 1.41 -12.59
C ARG A 136 -10.18 1.13 -13.26
N LYS A 137 -10.19 0.39 -14.37
CA LYS A 137 -11.42 -0.03 -15.07
C LYS A 137 -12.03 -1.27 -14.42
N ILE A 138 -11.21 -2.19 -13.92
CA ILE A 138 -11.63 -3.40 -13.20
C ILE A 138 -12.35 -2.98 -11.91
N LEU A 139 -11.72 -2.18 -11.05
CA LEU A 139 -12.29 -1.68 -9.81
C LEU A 139 -13.64 -0.97 -10.00
N LYS A 140 -13.81 -0.21 -11.09
CA LYS A 140 -15.08 0.48 -11.42
C LYS A 140 -16.27 -0.46 -11.69
N ARG A 141 -16.02 -1.74 -11.97
CA ARG A 141 -17.09 -2.74 -12.14
C ARG A 141 -17.77 -3.06 -10.81
N CYS A 142 -17.03 -3.03 -9.71
CA CYS A 142 -17.60 -3.19 -8.38
C CYS A 142 -18.28 -1.89 -7.95
N ARG A 143 -19.59 -1.79 -8.18
CA ARG A 143 -20.42 -0.73 -7.62
C ARG A 143 -20.97 -1.18 -6.28
N THR A 144 -21.38 -0.25 -5.43
CA THR A 144 -21.95 -0.55 -4.11
C THR A 144 -23.34 0.05 -3.96
N ASP A 145 -24.05 0.29 -5.06
CA ASP A 145 -25.38 0.88 -5.13
C ASP A 145 -26.51 -0.13 -4.86
N PHE A 146 -26.22 -1.43 -4.90
CA PHE A 146 -27.15 -2.50 -4.53
C PHE A 146 -27.46 -2.54 -3.02
N GLN A 147 -28.54 -3.26 -2.69
CA GLN A 147 -28.97 -3.49 -1.31
C GLN A 147 -28.03 -4.51 -0.65
N ILE A 148 -27.49 -4.18 0.52
CA ILE A 148 -26.74 -5.06 1.42
C ILE A 148 -26.76 -4.42 2.81
N PRO A 149 -26.51 -5.17 3.91
CA PRO A 149 -26.43 -4.59 5.25
C PRO A 149 -25.52 -3.36 5.32
N LEU A 150 -26.00 -2.27 5.92
CA LEU A 150 -25.34 -0.96 5.89
C LEU A 150 -23.91 -0.99 6.44
N ASN A 151 -23.65 -1.79 7.48
CA ASN A 151 -22.30 -1.98 8.02
C ASN A 151 -21.36 -2.63 7.00
N LYS A 152 -21.83 -3.68 6.29
CA LYS A 152 -21.05 -4.36 5.24
C LYS A 152 -20.83 -3.42 4.04
N LYS A 153 -21.84 -2.63 3.67
CA LYS A 153 -21.75 -1.62 2.61
C LYS A 153 -20.67 -0.58 2.89
N LYS A 154 -20.65 -0.01 4.11
CA LYS A 154 -19.62 0.96 4.53
C LYS A 154 -18.22 0.36 4.44
N LEU A 155 -18.04 -0.88 4.89
CA LEU A 155 -16.75 -1.58 4.83
C LEU A 155 -16.32 -1.87 3.37
N LEU A 156 -17.25 -2.25 2.49
CA LEU A 156 -16.95 -2.48 1.08
C LEU A 156 -16.53 -1.19 0.35
N ILE A 157 -17.20 -0.08 0.65
CA ILE A 157 -16.84 1.25 0.13
C ILE A 157 -15.42 1.61 0.59
N GLU A 158 -15.10 1.40 1.86
CA GLU A 158 -13.77 1.70 2.39
C GLU A 158 -12.69 0.81 1.78
N LYS A 159 -12.95 -0.49 1.61
CA LYS A 159 -12.06 -1.40 0.88
C LYS A 159 -11.81 -0.93 -0.56
N GLY A 160 -12.84 -0.44 -1.26
CA GLY A 160 -12.69 0.17 -2.58
C GLY A 160 -11.88 1.46 -2.58
N ARG A 161 -12.03 2.31 -1.55
CA ARG A 161 -11.21 3.52 -1.36
C ARG A 161 -9.73 3.17 -1.20
N VAL A 162 -9.42 2.22 -0.31
CA VAL A 162 -8.05 1.74 -0.09
C VAL A 162 -7.46 1.14 -1.37
N MET A 163 -8.23 0.32 -2.10
CA MET A 163 -7.76 -0.26 -3.36
C MET A 163 -7.41 0.82 -4.40
N LYS A 164 -8.24 1.87 -4.51
CA LYS A 164 -7.95 3.01 -5.40
C LYS A 164 -6.65 3.72 -5.04
N ILE A 165 -6.36 3.87 -3.74
CA ILE A 165 -5.11 4.47 -3.26
C ILE A 165 -3.92 3.56 -3.64
N LEU A 166 -4.02 2.26 -3.40
CA LEU A 166 -3.00 1.28 -3.75
C LEU A 166 -2.71 1.24 -5.26
N ILE A 167 -3.73 1.33 -6.11
CA ILE A 167 -3.57 1.45 -7.57
C ILE A 167 -2.78 2.72 -7.95
N ASN A 168 -3.08 3.85 -7.30
CA ASN A 168 -2.35 5.09 -7.57
C ASN A 168 -0.90 5.03 -7.09
N MET A 169 -0.67 4.52 -5.87
CA MET A 169 0.68 4.30 -5.34
C MET A 169 1.49 3.40 -6.26
N SER A 170 0.87 2.32 -6.74
CA SER A 170 1.47 1.36 -7.68
C SER A 170 1.87 2.05 -8.98
N ALA A 171 0.99 2.88 -9.55
CA ALA A 171 1.29 3.60 -10.78
C ALA A 171 2.43 4.61 -10.59
N VAL A 172 2.39 5.41 -9.52
CA VAL A 172 3.40 6.44 -9.25
C VAL A 172 4.77 5.80 -9.02
N SER A 173 4.85 4.83 -8.10
CA SER A 173 6.09 4.12 -7.81
C SER A 173 6.62 3.36 -9.04
N GLY A 174 5.75 2.71 -9.81
CA GLY A 174 6.11 2.07 -11.07
C GLY A 174 6.69 3.05 -12.11
N TYR A 175 6.11 4.26 -12.24
CA TYR A 175 6.66 5.29 -13.12
C TYR A 175 8.01 5.82 -12.63
N MET A 176 8.18 5.97 -11.31
CA MET A 176 9.46 6.37 -10.71
C MET A 176 10.55 5.33 -11.05
N VAL A 177 10.26 4.03 -10.93
CA VAL A 177 11.20 2.96 -11.30
C VAL A 177 11.51 3.00 -12.80
N LYS A 178 10.47 3.05 -13.64
CA LYS A 178 10.61 3.10 -15.11
C LYS A 178 11.49 4.26 -15.57
N ASN A 179 11.30 5.44 -14.99
CA ASN A 179 12.00 6.67 -15.41
C ASN A 179 13.37 6.83 -14.73
N GLY A 180 13.63 6.11 -13.63
CA GLY A 180 14.79 6.29 -12.77
C GLY A 180 16.10 5.68 -13.26
N ASN A 181 16.15 5.07 -14.45
CA ASN A 181 17.26 4.20 -14.91
C ASN A 181 17.64 3.17 -13.84
N GLY A 182 17.03 1.98 -13.88
CA GLY A 182 17.26 0.86 -12.93
C GLY A 182 18.73 0.44 -12.69
N TYR A 183 19.69 1.04 -13.39
CA TYR A 183 21.14 0.81 -13.27
C TYR A 183 21.86 1.65 -12.20
N LEU A 184 21.28 2.73 -11.67
CA LEU A 184 21.96 3.55 -10.64
C LEU A 184 21.67 3.12 -9.19
N LEU A 185 20.84 2.09 -9.00
CA LEU A 185 20.45 1.57 -7.68
C LEU A 185 21.01 0.16 -7.37
N SER A 186 21.69 -0.47 -8.34
CA SER A 186 22.27 -1.82 -8.20
C SER A 186 23.77 -1.79 -7.86
N SER A 187 24.15 -1.19 -6.73
CA SER A 187 25.48 -1.46 -6.15
C SER A 187 25.47 -2.62 -5.13
N VAL A 188 24.33 -3.26 -4.92
CA VAL A 188 24.24 -4.55 -4.23
C VAL A 188 23.25 -5.41 -5.00
N VAL A 189 23.74 -6.49 -5.62
CA VAL A 189 22.90 -7.51 -6.26
C VAL A 189 22.14 -8.23 -5.14
N THR A 190 20.94 -7.75 -4.83
CA THR A 190 19.88 -8.56 -4.24
C THR A 190 18.93 -8.89 -5.36
N GLU A 191 18.82 -10.18 -5.72
CA GLU A 191 17.83 -10.65 -6.69
C GLU A 191 16.44 -10.15 -6.26
N PRO A 192 15.81 -9.20 -7.00
CA PRO A 192 14.69 -8.40 -6.48
C PRO A 192 13.40 -9.19 -6.21
N CYS A 193 13.35 -10.45 -6.65
CA CYS A 193 12.12 -11.18 -6.90
C CYS A 193 12.22 -12.68 -6.60
N PHE A 194 12.90 -13.07 -5.52
CA PHE A 194 12.66 -14.39 -4.97
C PHE A 194 11.22 -14.45 -4.42
N PHE A 195 10.33 -15.07 -5.19
CA PHE A 195 9.04 -15.57 -4.71
C PHE A 195 9.31 -16.67 -3.69
N ASN A 196 9.65 -16.32 -2.45
CA ASN A 196 9.42 -17.22 -1.33
C ASN A 196 7.95 -17.14 -0.94
N ASP A 197 7.06 -17.47 -1.89
CA ASP A 197 5.75 -18.02 -1.57
C ASP A 197 5.99 -19.49 -1.23
N VAL A 198 6.65 -19.74 -0.10
CA VAL A 198 6.65 -21.05 0.54
C VAL A 198 5.67 -20.96 1.69
N ASP A 199 4.42 -21.31 1.40
CA ASP A 199 3.56 -21.89 2.42
C ASP A 199 4.30 -23.08 3.04
N GLN A 200 4.70 -22.97 4.31
CA GLN A 200 4.81 -24.10 5.22
C GLN A 200 5.01 -23.61 6.66
N ASP A 201 3.91 -23.52 7.39
CA ASP A 201 3.71 -24.28 8.62
C ASP A 201 2.21 -24.31 8.93
N SER A 202 1.54 -25.42 8.62
CA SER A 202 1.32 -26.59 9.52
C SER A 202 0.18 -26.32 10.52
#